data_AF-A0A7L8ZR34-F1
#
_entry.id   AF-A0A7L8ZR34-F1
#
_cell.length_a   1.000
_cell.length_b   1.000
_cell.length_c   1.000
_cell.angle_alpha   90.00
_cell.angle_beta   90.00
_cell.angle_gamma   90.00
#
_symmetry.space_group_name_H-M   'P 1'
#
loop_
_entity.id
_entity.type
_entity.pdbx_description
1 polymer ?
#
loop_
_entity_poly.entity_id
_entity_poly.type
_entity_poly.pdbx_seq_one_letter_code
_entity_poly.pdbx_strand_id
1 'polypeptide(L)'
;MTRSLNLNAFVANHLLRKIDKLNKKRKKEIIVTWSRASTIIPKMIGHTIAVHNGREHLPIYITPRMTGHKLGEFAPTFNFHEHEKKDKKSQKNDRKSQKNDRKSQKNDRKSQKNDRKSQKNDRKSRRR
;
A
#
# COMPACT_ATOMS: atom_id res chain seq x y z
N MET A 1 23.47 8.39 -0.91
CA MET A 1 24.00 9.69 -0.48
C MET A 1 24.94 9.44 0.70
N THR A 2 26.24 9.57 0.48
CA THR A 2 27.26 9.36 1.53
C THR A 2 27.41 10.63 2.36
N ARG A 3 27.30 10.50 3.68
CA ARG A 3 27.73 11.57 4.60
C ARG A 3 29.24 11.49 4.80
N SER A 4 29.81 12.59 5.28
CA SER A 4 31.22 12.61 5.71
C SER A 4 31.46 11.54 6.80
N LEU A 5 32.49 10.74 6.59
CA LEU A 5 32.84 9.58 7.44
C LEU A 5 33.30 9.96 8.86
N ASN A 6 33.73 11.21 9.06
CA ASN A 6 34.33 11.70 10.30
C ASN A 6 33.34 12.32 11.30
N LEU A 7 32.03 12.32 11.01
CA LEU A 7 31.01 12.81 11.94
C LEU A 7 30.22 11.65 12.55
N ASN A 8 30.07 11.69 13.88
CA ASN A 8 29.17 10.80 14.59
C ASN A 8 27.75 10.85 14.00
N ALA A 9 27.13 9.68 13.87
CA ALA A 9 25.78 9.57 13.34
C ALA A 9 24.80 10.37 14.21
N PHE A 10 24.07 11.29 13.58
CA PHE A 10 23.07 12.09 14.29
C PHE A 10 21.83 11.26 14.62
N VAL A 11 21.43 11.27 15.90
CA VAL A 11 20.16 10.72 16.37
C VAL A 11 19.52 11.67 17.37
N ALA A 12 18.21 11.91 17.21
CA ALA A 12 17.50 12.78 18.11
C ALA A 12 17.40 12.21 19.53
N ASN A 13 17.72 13.05 20.52
CA ASN A 13 17.73 12.66 21.94
C ASN A 13 16.39 12.08 22.42
N HIS A 14 15.26 12.62 21.94
CA HIS A 14 13.93 12.11 22.32
C HIS A 14 13.67 10.71 21.76
N LEU A 15 14.14 10.43 20.54
CA LEU A 15 13.97 9.13 19.89
C LEU A 15 14.82 8.09 20.63
N LEU A 16 16.10 8.41 20.88
CA LEU A 16 17.02 7.56 21.61
C LEU A 16 16.50 7.19 23.01
N ARG A 17 16.03 8.19 23.77
CA ARG A 17 15.43 7.98 25.11
C ARG A 17 14.23 7.03 25.08
N LYS A 18 13.37 7.12 24.06
CA LYS A 18 12.20 6.22 23.92
C LYS A 18 12.65 4.78 23.64
N ILE A 19 13.61 4.61 22.73
CA ILE A 19 14.15 3.29 22.36
C ILE A 19 14.84 2.64 23.56
N ASP A 20 15.68 3.38 24.29
CA ASP A 20 16.37 2.84 25.47
C ASP A 20 15.37 2.40 26.56
N LYS A 21 14.28 3.15 26.76
CA LYS A 21 13.20 2.76 27.68
C LYS A 21 12.50 1.47 27.23
N LEU A 22 12.21 1.33 25.94
CA LEU A 22 11.54 0.15 25.39
C LEU A 22 12.44 -1.09 25.41
N ASN A 23 13.73 -0.92 25.12
CA ASN A 23 14.74 -1.97 25.22
C ASN A 23 14.86 -2.50 26.65
N LYS A 24 14.88 -1.61 27.66
CA LYS A 24 14.87 -2.01 29.09
C LYS A 24 13.62 -2.81 29.45
N LYS A 25 12.45 -2.42 28.92
CA LYS A 25 11.17 -3.10 29.16
C LYS A 25 10.96 -4.35 28.30
N ARG A 26 11.83 -4.61 27.31
CA ARG A 26 11.69 -5.66 26.28
C ARG A 26 10.33 -5.64 25.55
N LYS A 27 9.72 -4.45 25.43
CA LYS A 27 8.44 -4.25 24.74
C LYS A 27 8.68 -3.72 23.33
N LYS A 28 7.89 -4.21 22.36
CA LYS A 28 7.89 -3.74 20.98
C LYS A 28 6.62 -2.90 20.76
N GLU A 29 6.76 -1.61 20.99
CA GLU A 29 5.68 -0.64 20.79
C GLU A 29 5.97 0.21 19.55
N ILE A 30 4.92 0.76 18.93
CA ILE A 30 5.06 1.65 17.78
C ILE A 30 5.54 3.02 18.27
N ILE A 31 6.70 3.46 17.79
CA ILE A 31 7.29 4.76 18.17
C ILE A 31 6.99 5.79 17.10
N VAL A 32 6.19 6.80 17.43
CA VAL A 32 5.95 7.94 16.53
C VAL A 32 7.12 8.93 16.60
N THR A 33 7.60 9.34 15.42
CA THR A 33 8.70 10.31 15.27
C THR A 33 8.50 11.27 14.11
N TRP A 34 8.89 12.53 14.34
CA TRP A 34 9.05 13.55 13.31
C TRP A 34 10.51 13.69 12.87
N SER A 35 11.45 13.05 13.58
CA SER A 35 12.88 13.18 13.29
C SER A 35 13.30 12.30 12.11
N ARG A 36 13.09 12.80 10.90
CA ARG A 36 13.52 12.16 9.65
C ARG A 36 15.03 12.17 9.44
N ALA A 37 15.73 13.09 10.10
CA ALA A 37 17.18 13.25 9.99
C ALA A 37 17.98 12.21 10.80
N SER A 38 17.33 11.52 11.74
CA SER A 38 17.97 10.53 12.61
C SER A 38 18.45 9.32 11.82
N THR A 39 19.68 8.91 12.09
CA THR A 39 20.28 7.69 11.54
C THR A 39 19.83 6.46 12.31
N ILE A 40 19.61 5.36 11.62
CA ILE A 40 19.23 4.08 12.23
C ILE A 40 20.47 3.47 12.91
N ILE A 41 20.38 3.29 14.23
CA ILE A 41 21.40 2.66 15.08
C ILE A 41 21.02 1.19 15.33
N PRO A 42 21.97 0.26 15.52
CA PRO A 42 21.68 -1.15 15.84
C PRO A 42 20.68 -1.37 16.99
N LYS A 43 20.64 -0.48 17.99
CA LYS A 43 19.68 -0.53 19.11
C LYS A 43 18.20 -0.41 18.68
N MET A 44 17.94 0.04 17.45
CA MET A 44 16.59 0.22 16.88
C MET A 44 16.08 -1.04 16.18
N ILE A 45 16.93 -2.06 15.97
CA ILE A 45 16.56 -3.27 15.25
C ILE A 45 15.41 -3.99 15.97
N GLY A 46 14.37 -4.37 15.23
CA GLY A 46 13.21 -5.06 15.77
C GLY A 46 12.14 -4.15 16.37
N HIS A 47 12.32 -2.83 16.30
CA HIS A 47 11.29 -1.83 16.64
C HIS A 47 10.54 -1.38 15.39
N THR A 48 9.28 -0.96 15.60
CA THR A 48 8.47 -0.32 14.56
C THR A 48 8.44 1.17 14.82
N ILE A 49 8.93 1.96 13.88
CA ILE A 49 9.02 3.42 13.99
C ILE A 49 8.06 4.02 12.96
N ALA A 50 7.08 4.78 13.43
CA ALA A 50 6.15 5.52 12.60
C ALA A 50 6.76 6.89 12.26
N VAL A 51 7.27 7.02 11.03
CA VAL A 51 7.98 8.21 10.55
C VAL A 51 7.02 9.14 9.83
N HIS A 52 7.03 10.43 10.20
CA HIS A 52 6.20 11.42 9.54
C HIS A 52 6.67 11.71 8.11
N ASN A 53 5.76 11.68 7.13
CA ASN A 53 6.05 12.02 5.73
C ASN A 53 5.55 13.42 5.31
N GLY A 54 4.97 14.20 6.23
CA GLY A 54 4.36 15.51 5.97
C GLY A 54 2.83 15.47 5.93
N ARG A 55 2.20 14.28 5.91
CA ARG A 55 0.75 14.12 5.98
C ARG A 55 0.36 13.14 7.09
N GLU A 56 1.00 11.99 7.11
CA GLU A 56 0.72 10.90 8.03
C GLU A 56 2.02 10.31 8.60
N HIS A 57 1.89 9.32 9.50
CA HIS A 57 3.02 8.59 10.04
C HIS A 57 3.03 7.18 9.47
N LEU A 58 4.07 6.87 8.69
CA LEU A 58 4.22 5.57 8.05
C LEU A 58 4.93 4.60 9.02
N PRO A 59 4.28 3.51 9.47
CA PRO A 59 4.91 2.53 10.34
C PRO A 59 5.93 1.70 9.57
N ILE A 60 7.21 1.84 9.93
CA ILE A 60 8.33 1.14 9.30
C ILE A 60 8.95 0.20 10.32
N TYR A 61 9.03 -1.09 9.97
CA TYR A 61 9.74 -2.08 10.76
C TYR A 61 11.23 -2.06 10.44
N ILE A 62 12.07 -1.89 11.47
CA ILE A 62 13.51 -1.72 11.29
C ILE A 62 14.23 -3.07 11.21
N THR A 63 14.90 -3.30 10.09
CA THR A 63 15.76 -4.47 9.84
C THR A 63 17.24 -4.12 9.95
N PRO A 64 18.15 -5.10 10.21
CA PRO A 64 19.59 -4.83 10.32
C PRO A 64 20.21 -4.19 9.08
N ARG A 65 19.69 -4.50 7.88
CA ARG A 65 20.16 -3.95 6.60
C ARG A 65 19.92 -2.45 6.44
N MET A 66 19.04 -1.87 7.27
CA MET A 66 18.72 -0.45 7.25
C MET A 66 19.67 0.37 8.15
N THR A 67 20.57 -0.27 8.90
CA THR A 67 21.53 0.41 9.77
C THR A 67 22.43 1.34 8.96
N GLY A 68 22.67 2.56 9.46
CA GLY A 68 23.46 3.58 8.76
C GLY A 68 22.66 4.46 7.79
N HIS A 69 21.46 4.05 7.39
CA HIS A 69 20.54 4.89 6.63
C HIS A 69 19.76 5.86 7.53
N LYS A 70 19.15 6.88 6.92
CA LYS A 70 18.26 7.80 7.62
C LYS A 70 16.82 7.32 7.60
N LEU A 71 16.09 7.60 8.68
CA LEU A 71 14.66 7.32 8.76
C LEU A 71 13.86 7.98 7.62
N GLY A 72 14.27 9.16 7.19
CA GLY A 72 13.62 9.88 6.09
C GLY A 72 13.73 9.21 4.72
N GLU A 73 14.70 8.32 4.49
CA GLU A 73 14.86 7.59 3.22
C GLU A 73 13.75 6.57 3.00
N PHE A 74 13.13 6.09 4.08
CA PHE A 74 12.08 5.08 4.05
C PHE A 74 10.66 5.68 4.06
N ALA A 75 10.55 7.01 4.16
CA ALA A 75 9.28 7.72 4.22
C ALA A 75 9.17 8.70 3.03
N PRO A 76 8.58 8.28 1.89
CA PRO A 76 8.40 9.13 0.72
C PRO A 76 7.45 10.28 1.05
N THR A 77 7.83 11.50 0.65
CA THR A 77 7.12 12.74 0.99
C THR A 77 6.11 13.20 -0.06
N PHE A 78 6.26 12.71 -1.29
CA PHE A 78 5.41 13.07 -2.40
C PHE A 78 5.08 11.82 -3.21
N ASN A 79 3.84 11.77 -3.70
CA ASN A 79 3.42 10.70 -4.58
C ASN A 79 3.84 11.07 -5.99
N PHE A 80 4.99 10.54 -6.43
CA PHE A 80 5.44 10.71 -7.81
C PHE A 80 4.39 10.10 -8.74
N HIS A 81 3.69 10.95 -9.47
CA HIS A 81 2.84 10.52 -10.56
C HIS A 81 3.73 10.46 -11.79
N GLU A 82 4.04 9.24 -12.22
CA GLU A 82 4.64 9.03 -13.53
C GLU A 82 3.75 9.71 -14.58
N HIS A 83 4.34 10.44 -15.52
CA HIS A 83 3.60 10.99 -16.64
C HIS A 83 3.03 9.83 -17.46
N GLU A 84 1.77 9.48 -17.20
CA GLU A 84 1.07 8.44 -17.94
C GLU A 84 1.04 8.86 -19.42
N LYS A 85 1.81 8.17 -20.27
CA LYS A 85 1.57 8.18 -21.71
C LYS A 85 0.11 7.76 -21.89
N LYS A 86 -0.69 8.63 -22.51
CA LYS A 86 -2.16 8.52 -22.63
C LYS A 86 -2.63 7.14 -23.12
N ASP A 87 -1.76 6.41 -23.81
CA ASP A 87 -1.96 5.06 -24.36
C ASP A 87 -2.34 3.99 -23.31
N LYS A 88 -1.82 4.08 -22.08
CA LYS A 88 -2.15 3.06 -21.04
C LYS A 88 -3.55 3.27 -20.46
N LYS A 89 -4.00 4.52 -20.37
CA LYS A 89 -5.31 4.87 -19.80
C LYS A 89 -6.43 4.56 -20.79
N SER A 90 -6.23 4.82 -22.09
CA SER A 90 -7.14 4.37 -23.15
C SER A 90 -7.25 2.84 -23.15
N GLN A 91 -6.13 2.11 -23.19
CA GLN A 91 -6.15 0.64 -23.14
C GLN A 91 -6.87 0.07 -21.91
N LYS A 92 -6.73 0.69 -20.73
CA LYS A 92 -7.42 0.23 -19.51
C LYS A 92 -8.93 0.47 -19.58
N ASN A 93 -9.35 1.59 -20.15
CA ASN A 93 -10.77 1.91 -20.36
C ASN A 93 -11.40 1.00 -21.42
N ASP A 94 -10.70 0.74 -22.52
CA ASP A 94 -11.14 -0.17 -23.59
C ASP A 94 -11.28 -1.62 -23.10
N ARG A 95 -10.35 -2.09 -22.26
CA ARG A 95 -10.48 -3.40 -21.62
C ARG A 95 -11.66 -3.47 -20.64
N LYS A 96 -12.04 -2.35 -20.02
CA LYS A 96 -13.15 -2.28 -19.07
C LYS A 96 -14.50 -2.24 -19.81
N SER A 97 -14.62 -1.49 -20.90
CA SER A 97 -15.81 -1.49 -21.77
C SER A 97 -16.06 -2.88 -22.37
N GLN A 98 -15.04 -3.50 -22.97
CA GLN A 98 -15.16 -4.85 -23.53
C GLN A 98 -15.61 -5.92 -22.51
N LYS A 99 -15.18 -5.79 -21.25
CA LYS A 99 -15.62 -6.71 -20.18
C LYS A 99 -17.09 -6.49 -19.80
N ASN A 100 -17.54 -5.23 -19.77
CA ASN A 100 -18.92 -4.90 -19.48
C ASN A 100 -19.86 -5.38 -20.60
N ASP A 101 -19.47 -5.18 -21.86
CA ASP A 101 -20.24 -5.62 -23.03
C ASP A 101 -20.34 -7.15 -23.10
N ARG A 102 -19.27 -7.88 -22.76
CA ARG A 102 -19.33 -9.34 -22.65
C ARG A 102 -20.25 -9.81 -21.53
N LYS A 103 -20.40 -9.03 -20.45
CA LYS A 103 -21.27 -9.37 -19.31
C LYS A 103 -22.73 -9.09 -19.64
N SER A 104 -23.05 -7.98 -20.31
CA SER A 104 -24.41 -7.68 -20.78
C SER A 104 -24.89 -8.74 -21.78
N GLN A 105 -24.09 -9.08 -22.79
CA GLN A 105 -24.44 -10.12 -23.77
C GLN A 105 -24.70 -11.49 -23.12
N LYS A 106 -23.97 -11.85 -22.06
CA LYS A 106 -24.22 -13.10 -21.32
C LYS A 106 -25.54 -13.07 -20.55
N ASN A 107 -25.88 -11.92 -19.97
CA ASN A 107 -27.15 -11.74 -19.26
C ASN A 107 -28.33 -11.80 -20.22
N ASP A 108 -28.25 -11.13 -21.37
CA ASP A 108 -29.30 -11.12 -22.40
C ASP A 108 -29.50 -12.52 -22.99
N ARG A 109 -28.42 -13.26 -23.24
CA ARG A 109 -28.53 -14.67 -23.67
C ARG A 109 -29.19 -15.55 -22.61
N LYS A 110 -29.04 -15.23 -21.32
CA LYS A 110 -29.65 -15.99 -20.22
C LYS A 110 -31.13 -15.65 -20.08
N SER A 111 -31.54 -14.38 -20.20
CA SER A 111 -32.96 -14.00 -20.19
C SER A 111 -33.69 -14.65 -21.38
N GLN A 112 -33.15 -14.55 -22.59
CA GLN A 112 -33.76 -15.18 -23.79
C GLN A 112 -33.93 -16.70 -23.65
N LYS A 113 -32.99 -17.38 -22.98
CA LYS A 113 -33.12 -18.82 -22.69
C LYS A 113 -34.24 -19.12 -21.68
N ASN A 114 -34.38 -18.27 -20.66
CA ASN A 114 -35.44 -18.40 -19.66
C ASN A 114 -36.82 -18.15 -20.29
N ASP A 115 -36.96 -17.09 -21.10
CA ASP A 115 -38.20 -16.74 -21.78
C ASP A 115 -38.63 -17.86 -22.76
N ARG A 116 -37.68 -18.39 -23.53
CA ARG A 116 -37.94 -19.55 -24.41
C ARG A 116 -38.36 -20.79 -23.62
N LYS A 117 -37.84 -21.00 -22.41
CA LYS A 117 -38.22 -22.13 -21.55
C LYS A 117 -39.63 -21.93 -20.97
N SER A 118 -39.97 -20.71 -20.56
CA SER A 118 -41.33 -20.37 -20.10
C SER A 118 -42.36 -20.60 -21.20
N GLN A 119 -42.12 -20.04 -22.40
CA GLN A 119 -43.04 -20.21 -23.54
C GLN A 119 -43.25 -21.68 -23.92
N LYS A 120 -42.21 -22.52 -23.81
CA LYS A 120 -42.34 -23.98 -24.04
C LYS A 120 -43.19 -24.66 -22.97
N ASN A 121 -43.05 -24.26 -21.71
CA ASN A 121 -43.86 -24.78 -20.61
C ASN A 121 -45.33 -24.38 -20.76
N ASP A 122 -45.60 -23.11 -21.10
CA ASP A 122 -46.97 -22.60 -21.31
C ASP A 122 -47.65 -23.25 -22.53
N ARG A 123 -46.90 -23.54 -23.60
CA ARG A 123 -47.41 -24.31 -24.74
C ARG A 123 -47.70 -25.77 -24.39
N LYS A 124 -46.95 -26.36 -23.45
CA LYS A 124 -47.14 -27.75 -23.00
C LYS A 124 -48.33 -27.89 -22.06
N SER A 125 -48.61 -26.89 -21.22
CA SER A 125 -49.77 -26.89 -20.33
C SER A 125 -51.09 -26.71 -21.09
N ARG A 126 -51.12 -25.91 -22.17
CA ARG A 126 -52.32 -25.72 -23.02
C ARG A 126 -52.69 -26.91 -23.90
N ARG A 127 -51.84 -27.94 -24.00
CA ARG A 127 -52.08 -29.17 -24.82
C ARG A 127 -52.51 -30.37 -23.97
N ARG A 128 -52.71 -30.19 -22.66
CA ARG A 128 -53.31 -31.16 -21.75
C ARG A 128 -54.70 -30.69 -21.38
#